data_AF-A0A520A8E2-F1
#
_entry.id   AF-A0A520A8E2-F1
#
_cell.length_a   1.000
_cell.length_b   1.000
_cell.length_c   1.000
_cell.angle_alpha   90.00
_cell.angle_beta   90.00
_cell.angle_gamma   90.00
#
_symmetry.space_group_name_H-M   'P 1'
#
loop_
_entity.id
_entity.type
_entity.pdbx_description
1 polymer ?
#
loop_
_entity_poly.entity_id
_entity_poly.type
_entity_poly.pdbx_seq_one_letter_code
_entity_poly.pdbx_strand_id
1 'polypeptide(L)'
;MYHLVKPLFFQLDPEKAHHFVVKKLKWFYDHFPFGKTLLRSWFDVSIKGLEREVFGIKFRNPVGLAAGFDKNGEYIEALSSLGFGFIEVGTVTPLPQPGNERPRMFRLVEDGALINRMGFNNKGVDTLAERLRLLKQKDTGIVIGGNIGKNKQTPNEAAVDDYIKCFDKLHSVVDYFVVNVSSPNTPGLREFGLVDISKSPELLLGRLVPVIASVPALYALLPFVSEYIKPLKVATAVE
;
A
#
# COMPACT_ATOMS: atom_id res chain seq x y z
N MET A 1 -23.57 -0.51 -16.77
CA MET A 1 -23.62 -1.35 -15.55
C MET A 1 -23.10 -0.62 -14.30
N TYR A 2 -21.89 -0.03 -14.30
CA TYR A 2 -21.35 0.70 -13.14
C TYR A 2 -22.27 1.79 -12.59
N HIS A 3 -22.86 2.61 -13.47
CA HIS A 3 -23.82 3.67 -13.10
C HIS A 3 -25.11 3.15 -12.45
N LEU A 4 -25.47 1.88 -12.65
CA LEU A 4 -26.66 1.26 -12.05
C LEU A 4 -26.38 0.67 -10.67
N VAL A 5 -25.17 0.12 -10.50
CA VAL A 5 -24.77 -0.58 -9.27
C VAL A 5 -24.17 0.38 -8.24
N LYS A 6 -23.53 1.48 -8.69
CA LYS A 6 -22.92 2.50 -7.83
C LYS A 6 -23.93 3.14 -6.86
N PRO A 7 -25.15 3.57 -7.26
CA PRO A 7 -26.14 4.13 -6.33
C PRO A 7 -26.52 3.17 -5.20
N LEU A 8 -26.65 1.86 -5.50
CA LEU A 8 -26.98 0.84 -4.50
C LEU A 8 -25.85 0.68 -3.46
N PHE A 9 -24.60 0.61 -3.90
CA PHE A 9 -23.47 0.53 -2.96
C PHE A 9 -23.24 1.81 -2.17
N PHE A 10 -23.69 2.96 -2.68
CA PHE A 10 -23.54 4.24 -2.02
C PHE A 10 -24.52 4.41 -0.85
N GLN A 11 -25.58 3.59 -0.80
CA GLN A 11 -26.48 3.48 0.35
C GLN A 11 -25.91 2.64 1.51
N LEU A 12 -24.87 1.84 1.26
CA LEU A 12 -24.22 1.04 2.29
C LEU A 12 -23.10 1.81 2.99
N ASP A 13 -22.85 1.48 4.26
CA ASP A 13 -21.63 1.90 4.97
C ASP A 13 -20.40 1.61 4.09
N PRO A 14 -19.51 2.59 3.88
CA PRO A 14 -18.42 2.46 2.91
C PRO A 14 -17.39 1.38 3.27
N GLU A 15 -17.14 1.15 4.55
CA GLU A 15 -16.21 0.09 4.98
C GLU A 15 -16.84 -1.29 4.77
N LYS A 16 -18.15 -1.45 5.02
CA LYS A 16 -18.89 -2.69 4.68
C LYS A 16 -18.95 -2.92 3.17
N ALA A 17 -19.24 -1.88 2.40
CA ALA A 17 -19.31 -1.96 0.94
C ALA A 17 -17.95 -2.36 0.35
N HIS A 18 -16.86 -1.76 0.82
CA HIS A 18 -15.50 -2.13 0.43
C HIS A 18 -15.25 -3.63 0.68
N HIS A 19 -15.45 -4.11 1.91
CA HIS A 19 -15.24 -5.53 2.24
C HIS A 19 -16.12 -6.47 1.42
N PHE A 20 -17.38 -6.09 1.16
CA PHE A 20 -18.28 -6.88 0.34
C PHE A 20 -17.75 -6.99 -1.11
N VAL A 21 -17.41 -5.86 -1.73
CA VAL A 21 -16.97 -5.81 -3.14
C VAL A 21 -15.69 -6.62 -3.33
N VAL A 22 -14.66 -6.42 -2.49
CA VAL A 22 -13.38 -7.12 -2.67
C VAL A 22 -13.50 -8.63 -2.43
N LYS A 23 -14.33 -9.04 -1.47
CA LYS A 23 -14.63 -10.47 -1.24
C LYS A 23 -15.37 -11.09 -2.43
N LYS A 24 -16.33 -10.38 -3.02
CA LYS A 24 -17.05 -10.87 -4.19
C LYS A 24 -16.18 -10.90 -5.44
N LEU A 25 -15.30 -9.91 -5.62
CA LEU A 25 -14.29 -9.92 -6.68
C LEU A 25 -13.37 -11.14 -6.55
N LYS A 26 -12.82 -11.40 -5.35
CA LYS A 26 -11.98 -12.56 -5.11
C LYS A 26 -12.72 -13.87 -5.30
N TRP A 27 -13.94 -13.97 -4.78
CA TRP A 27 -14.76 -15.16 -4.97
C TRP A 27 -15.01 -15.42 -6.47
N PHE A 28 -15.32 -14.38 -7.26
CA PHE A 28 -15.49 -14.48 -8.70
C PHE A 28 -14.21 -14.93 -9.39
N TYR A 29 -13.06 -14.34 -9.03
CA TYR A 29 -11.76 -14.75 -9.56
C TYR A 29 -11.43 -16.22 -9.27
N ASP A 30 -11.67 -16.68 -8.03
CA ASP A 30 -11.29 -18.01 -7.55
C ASP A 30 -12.26 -19.13 -8.00
N HIS A 31 -13.57 -18.86 -8.07
CA HIS A 31 -14.60 -19.90 -8.18
C HIS A 31 -15.48 -19.81 -9.41
N PHE A 32 -15.59 -18.64 -10.06
CA PHE A 32 -16.42 -18.53 -11.26
C PHE A 32 -15.69 -19.18 -12.44
N PRO A 33 -16.37 -19.99 -13.28
CA PRO A 33 -15.75 -20.58 -14.46
C PRO A 33 -15.10 -19.51 -15.33
N PHE A 34 -13.80 -19.66 -15.59
CA PHE A 34 -12.98 -18.68 -16.33
C PHE A 34 -12.94 -17.28 -15.71
N GLY A 35 -13.18 -17.13 -14.40
CA GLY A 35 -13.26 -15.84 -13.71
C GLY A 35 -12.03 -14.95 -13.95
N LYS A 36 -10.81 -15.51 -13.81
CA LYS A 36 -9.55 -14.82 -14.16
C LYS A 36 -9.53 -14.35 -15.62
N THR A 37 -9.88 -15.22 -16.56
CA THR A 37 -9.87 -14.92 -18.00
C THR A 37 -10.87 -13.82 -18.35
N LEU A 38 -12.08 -13.87 -17.78
CA LEU A 38 -13.11 -12.85 -17.97
C LEU A 38 -12.68 -11.49 -17.40
N LEU A 39 -12.14 -11.46 -16.17
CA LEU A 39 -11.62 -10.23 -15.58
C LEU A 39 -10.54 -9.60 -16.46
N ARG A 40 -9.56 -10.41 -16.90
CA ARG A 40 -8.51 -9.92 -17.79
C ARG A 40 -9.06 -9.45 -19.14
N SER A 41 -9.98 -10.19 -19.74
CA SER A 41 -10.60 -9.80 -21.01
C SER A 41 -11.39 -8.48 -20.92
N TRP A 42 -11.96 -8.16 -19.76
CA TRP A 42 -12.75 -6.94 -19.57
C TRP A 42 -11.93 -5.73 -19.14
N PHE A 43 -10.86 -5.94 -18.38
CA PHE A 43 -10.17 -4.87 -17.67
C PHE A 43 -8.67 -4.79 -17.93
N ASP A 44 -8.03 -5.88 -18.35
CA ASP A 44 -6.59 -5.85 -18.60
C ASP A 44 -6.30 -5.16 -19.93
N VAL A 45 -5.34 -4.24 -19.91
CA VAL A 45 -5.01 -3.39 -21.05
C VAL A 45 -3.52 -3.47 -21.29
N SER A 46 -3.14 -3.97 -22.46
CA SER A 46 -1.76 -3.98 -22.95
C SER A 46 -1.65 -3.05 -24.16
N ILE A 47 -1.28 -1.80 -23.89
CA ILE A 47 -1.02 -0.80 -24.93
C ILE A 47 0.49 -0.62 -25.04
N LYS A 48 1.01 -0.81 -26.25
CA LYS A 48 2.43 -0.60 -26.56
C LYS A 48 2.84 0.82 -26.17
N GLY A 49 3.96 0.95 -25.45
CA GLY A 49 4.52 2.25 -25.04
C GLY A 49 4.07 2.76 -23.66
N LEU A 50 3.22 2.01 -22.94
CA LEU A 50 2.88 2.36 -21.54
C LEU A 50 3.90 1.86 -20.52
N GLU A 51 4.79 0.94 -20.91
CA GLU A 51 5.83 0.42 -20.01
C GLU A 51 6.72 1.55 -19.48
N ARG A 52 7.08 1.48 -18.19
CA ARG A 52 7.97 2.44 -17.54
C ARG A 52 9.01 1.69 -16.75
N GLU A 53 10.24 2.19 -16.79
CA GLU A 53 11.27 1.77 -15.85
C GLU A 53 11.52 2.91 -14.88
N VAL A 54 11.24 2.68 -13.60
CA VAL A 54 11.44 3.67 -12.55
C VAL A 54 12.21 2.98 -11.45
N PHE A 55 13.32 3.57 -11.00
CA PHE A 55 14.19 2.99 -9.97
C PHE A 55 14.73 1.59 -10.30
N GLY A 56 14.90 1.26 -11.59
CA GLY A 56 15.31 -0.08 -12.03
C GLY A 56 14.21 -1.14 -11.96
N ILE A 57 12.97 -0.75 -11.60
CA ILE A 57 11.79 -1.62 -11.61
C ILE A 57 11.02 -1.37 -12.90
N LYS A 58 10.69 -2.46 -13.60
CA LYS A 58 9.90 -2.41 -14.84
C LYS A 58 8.42 -2.56 -14.53
N PHE A 59 7.67 -1.50 -14.78
CA PHE A 59 6.22 -1.45 -14.65
C PHE A 59 5.59 -1.63 -16.03
N ARG A 60 4.62 -2.55 -16.15
CA ARG A 60 3.90 -2.79 -17.42
C ARG A 60 3.09 -1.57 -17.90
N ASN A 61 2.65 -0.73 -16.97
CA ASN A 61 1.96 0.53 -17.21
C ASN A 61 2.10 1.44 -15.97
N PRO A 62 1.85 2.77 -16.09
CA PRO A 62 2.09 3.70 -14.98
C PRO A 62 0.94 3.77 -13.96
N VAL A 63 -0.13 2.98 -14.11
CA VAL A 63 -1.33 3.06 -13.26
C VAL A 63 -1.27 2.01 -12.17
N GLY A 64 -1.10 2.44 -10.91
CA GLY A 64 -1.08 1.54 -9.76
C GLY A 64 -2.32 1.63 -8.88
N LEU A 65 -2.52 0.59 -8.06
CA LEU A 65 -3.47 0.62 -6.96
C LEU A 65 -2.76 1.07 -5.68
N ALA A 66 -3.21 2.20 -5.12
CA ALA A 66 -2.62 2.79 -3.93
C ALA A 66 -2.85 1.96 -2.65
N ALA A 67 -1.96 2.15 -1.67
CA ALA A 67 -2.10 1.57 -0.34
C ALA A 67 -3.40 1.97 0.36
N GLY A 68 -3.75 1.19 1.36
CA GLY A 68 -4.99 1.33 2.13
C GLY A 68 -6.16 0.56 1.53
N PHE A 69 -6.09 0.15 0.25
CA PHE A 69 -7.10 -0.69 -0.40
C PHE A 69 -6.97 -2.17 0.00
N ASP A 70 -5.81 -2.80 -0.27
CA ASP A 70 -5.52 -4.17 0.17
C ASP A 70 -4.45 -4.19 1.26
N LYS A 71 -4.88 -3.92 2.50
CA LYS A 71 -3.97 -3.75 3.63
C LYS A 71 -3.22 -5.01 4.04
N ASN A 72 -3.75 -6.18 3.69
CA ASN A 72 -3.25 -7.47 4.16
C ASN A 72 -2.86 -8.41 3.02
N GLY A 73 -2.80 -7.93 1.78
CA GLY A 73 -2.46 -8.72 0.60
C GLY A 73 -3.44 -9.87 0.32
N GLU A 74 -4.73 -9.67 0.59
CA GLU A 74 -5.75 -10.72 0.49
C GLU A 74 -6.30 -10.90 -0.93
N TYR A 75 -6.15 -9.89 -1.78
CA TYR A 75 -6.89 -9.77 -3.03
C TYR A 75 -5.97 -9.52 -4.23
N ILE A 76 -4.65 -9.53 -4.05
CA ILE A 76 -3.65 -9.17 -5.06
C ILE A 76 -3.86 -9.91 -6.39
N GLU A 77 -4.09 -11.23 -6.36
CA GLU A 77 -4.31 -12.03 -7.58
C GLU A 77 -5.52 -11.52 -8.38
N ALA A 78 -6.65 -11.29 -7.71
CA ALA A 78 -7.87 -10.80 -8.35
C ALA A 78 -7.69 -9.34 -8.82
N LEU A 79 -7.05 -8.50 -8.01
CA LEU A 79 -6.79 -7.09 -8.33
C LEU A 79 -5.81 -6.94 -9.50
N SER A 80 -4.79 -7.81 -9.61
CA SER A 80 -3.85 -7.80 -10.74
C SER A 80 -4.52 -8.06 -12.09
N SER A 81 -5.69 -8.70 -12.07
CA SER A 81 -6.49 -8.97 -13.27
C SER A 81 -7.36 -7.79 -13.71
N LEU A 82 -7.28 -6.64 -13.02
CA LEU A 82 -8.03 -5.42 -13.32
C LEU A 82 -7.22 -4.37 -14.11
N GLY A 83 -6.04 -4.72 -14.63
CA GLY A 83 -5.25 -3.82 -15.48
C GLY A 83 -4.18 -2.96 -14.78
N PHE A 84 -4.07 -3.02 -13.45
CA PHE A 84 -3.05 -2.25 -12.71
C PHE A 84 -1.62 -2.67 -13.06
N GLY A 85 -0.73 -1.72 -13.27
CA GLY A 85 0.69 -1.94 -13.50
C GLY A 85 1.44 -2.38 -12.24
N PHE A 86 0.96 -1.97 -11.07
CA PHE A 86 1.50 -2.33 -9.77
C PHE A 86 0.44 -2.21 -8.67
N ILE A 87 0.66 -2.87 -7.53
CA ILE A 87 -0.24 -2.83 -6.38
C ILE A 87 0.58 -2.52 -5.13
N GLU A 88 0.20 -1.47 -4.41
CA GLU A 88 0.77 -1.15 -3.12
C GLU A 88 -0.12 -1.72 -2.00
N VAL A 89 0.43 -2.67 -1.24
CA VAL A 89 -0.25 -3.29 -0.09
C VAL A 89 0.10 -2.58 1.21
N GLY A 90 -0.71 -2.79 2.24
CA GLY A 90 -0.59 -2.10 3.53
C GLY A 90 -1.48 -0.85 3.61
N THR A 91 -1.25 0.10 4.51
CA THR A 91 -0.15 0.14 5.48
C THR A 91 -0.20 -1.02 6.47
N VAL A 92 0.89 -1.77 6.55
CA VAL A 92 1.08 -2.84 7.53
C VAL A 92 1.94 -2.34 8.69
N THR A 93 1.73 -2.93 9.87
CA THR A 93 2.52 -2.65 11.08
C THR A 93 3.12 -3.96 11.59
N PRO A 94 4.14 -3.93 12.47
CA PRO A 94 4.73 -5.17 12.99
C PRO A 94 3.69 -6.12 13.59
N LEU A 95 2.89 -5.62 14.54
CA LEU A 95 1.81 -6.36 15.18
C LEU A 95 0.45 -6.08 14.52
N PRO A 96 -0.51 -7.01 14.58
CA PRO A 96 -1.90 -6.76 14.19
C PRO A 96 -2.51 -5.62 15.02
N GLN A 97 -3.36 -4.81 14.38
CA GLN A 97 -4.15 -3.82 15.11
C GLN A 97 -5.51 -3.55 14.45
N PRO A 98 -6.56 -3.29 15.23
CA PRO A 98 -7.93 -3.12 14.71
C PRO A 98 -8.15 -1.78 14.00
N GLY A 99 -7.27 -0.81 14.21
CA GLY A 99 -7.42 0.59 13.80
C GLY A 99 -8.29 1.42 14.75
N ASN A 100 -8.75 2.59 14.30
CA ASN A 100 -9.62 3.46 15.10
C ASN A 100 -11.07 2.92 15.15
N GLU A 101 -11.88 3.40 16.09
CA GLU A 101 -13.28 3.00 16.22
C GLU A 101 -14.12 3.39 14.99
N ARG A 102 -15.15 2.59 14.70
CA ARG A 102 -16.09 2.83 13.59
C ARG A 102 -17.24 3.74 14.06
N PRO A 103 -17.86 4.54 13.17
CA PRO A 103 -17.54 4.70 11.74
C PRO A 103 -16.29 5.56 11.51
N ARG A 104 -15.52 5.20 10.48
CA ARG A 104 -14.18 5.77 10.21
C ARG A 104 -13.86 5.96 8.73
N MET A 105 -14.87 5.80 7.87
CA MET A 105 -14.80 6.06 6.43
C MET A 105 -16.12 6.68 6.02
N PHE A 106 -16.06 7.72 5.20
CA PHE A 106 -17.20 8.53 4.79
C PHE A 106 -17.06 8.86 3.31
N ARG A 107 -18.18 8.95 2.60
CA ARG A 107 -18.22 9.38 1.19
C ARG A 107 -18.80 10.78 1.11
N LEU A 108 -18.13 11.64 0.35
CA LEU A 108 -18.68 12.91 -0.11
C LEU A 108 -19.00 12.72 -1.60
N VAL A 109 -20.23 12.30 -1.87
CA VAL A 109 -20.62 11.76 -3.19
C VAL A 109 -20.58 12.85 -4.27
N GLU A 110 -21.05 14.04 -3.95
CA GLU A 110 -21.09 15.19 -4.86
C GLU A 110 -19.68 15.66 -5.22
N ASP A 111 -18.74 15.61 -4.27
CA ASP A 111 -17.34 15.96 -4.47
C ASP A 111 -16.50 14.84 -5.09
N GLY A 112 -17.07 13.65 -5.28
CA GLY A 112 -16.30 12.47 -5.70
C GLY A 112 -15.19 12.07 -4.71
N ALA A 113 -15.35 12.40 -3.42
CA ALA A 113 -14.29 12.30 -2.43
C ALA A 113 -14.59 11.30 -1.30
N LEU A 114 -13.53 10.94 -0.56
CA LEU A 114 -13.58 10.09 0.62
C LEU A 114 -12.86 10.76 1.78
N ILE A 115 -13.46 10.69 2.97
CA ILE A 115 -12.80 11.04 4.23
C ILE A 115 -12.61 9.75 5.03
N ASN A 116 -11.40 9.50 5.54
CA ASN A 116 -11.17 8.33 6.38
C ASN A 116 -10.24 8.63 7.56
N ARG A 117 -10.49 7.93 8.67
CA ARG A 117 -9.70 7.95 9.89
C ARG A 117 -9.37 6.55 10.36
N MET A 118 -8.97 5.68 9.44
CA MET A 118 -8.90 4.24 9.72
C MET A 118 -7.83 3.82 10.74
N GLY A 119 -6.70 4.53 10.82
CA GLY A 119 -5.65 4.26 11.83
C GLY A 119 -4.91 2.93 11.63
N PHE A 120 -4.50 2.61 10.40
CA PHE A 120 -3.73 1.39 10.06
C PHE A 120 -4.33 0.08 10.57
N ASN A 121 -5.63 -0.17 10.40
CA ASN A 121 -6.22 -1.50 10.66
C ASN A 121 -5.59 -2.57 9.76
N ASN A 122 -4.88 -3.55 10.32
CA ASN A 122 -4.19 -4.61 9.58
C ASN A 122 -3.93 -5.86 10.45
N LYS A 123 -3.50 -6.96 9.80
CA LYS A 123 -3.27 -8.28 10.40
C LYS A 123 -1.81 -8.55 10.79
N GLY A 124 -0.96 -7.52 10.85
CA GLY A 124 0.46 -7.61 11.16
C GLY A 124 1.32 -8.02 9.97
N VAL A 125 2.62 -7.72 10.06
CA VAL A 125 3.54 -7.93 8.95
C VAL A 125 3.82 -9.40 8.66
N ASP A 126 3.84 -10.26 9.68
CA ASP A 126 4.05 -11.70 9.48
C ASP A 126 2.95 -12.31 8.60
N THR A 127 1.68 -11.90 8.81
CA THR A 127 0.55 -12.34 7.98
C THR A 127 0.70 -11.88 6.53
N LEU A 128 1.12 -10.63 6.32
CA LEU A 128 1.31 -10.09 4.97
C LEU A 128 2.49 -10.78 4.27
N ALA A 129 3.63 -10.93 4.96
CA ALA A 129 4.84 -11.54 4.43
C ALA A 129 4.58 -12.96 3.96
N GLU A 130 3.87 -13.78 4.76
CA GLU A 130 3.55 -15.16 4.37
C GLU A 130 2.66 -15.21 3.12
N ARG A 131 1.67 -14.31 3.00
CA ARG A 131 0.82 -14.24 1.80
C ARG A 131 1.61 -13.85 0.56
N LEU A 132 2.49 -12.85 0.68
CA LEU A 132 3.33 -12.42 -0.43
C LEU A 132 4.35 -13.50 -0.83
N ARG A 133 4.89 -14.25 0.14
CA ARG A 133 5.76 -15.40 -0.12
C ARG A 133 5.05 -16.46 -0.96
N LEU A 134 3.82 -16.83 -0.58
CA LEU A 134 2.99 -17.77 -1.35
C LEU A 134 2.61 -17.21 -2.73
N LEU A 135 2.36 -15.90 -2.82
CA LEU A 135 2.05 -15.25 -4.09
C LEU A 135 3.24 -15.26 -5.05
N LYS A 136 4.45 -15.01 -4.57
CA LYS A 136 5.68 -15.04 -5.39
C LYS A 136 5.89 -16.39 -6.07
N GLN A 137 5.51 -17.49 -5.42
CA GLN A 137 5.60 -18.83 -6.00
C GLN A 137 4.68 -19.03 -7.22
N LYS A 138 3.65 -18.19 -7.39
CA LYS A 138 2.70 -18.27 -8.51
C LYS A 138 3.09 -17.43 -9.72
N ASP A 139 4.18 -16.66 -9.63
CA ASP A 139 4.68 -15.75 -10.66
C ASP A 139 3.59 -14.94 -11.37
N THR A 140 2.92 -14.07 -10.60
CA THR A 140 1.82 -13.26 -11.14
C THR A 140 2.27 -12.15 -12.09
N GLY A 141 3.58 -11.83 -12.13
CA GLY A 141 4.17 -10.75 -12.92
C GLY A 141 3.75 -9.34 -12.51
N ILE A 142 3.02 -9.16 -11.39
CA ILE A 142 2.65 -7.85 -10.88
C ILE A 142 3.74 -7.30 -9.97
N VAL A 143 4.06 -6.01 -10.12
CA VAL A 143 4.95 -5.30 -9.19
C VAL A 143 4.19 -4.99 -7.90
N ILE A 144 4.80 -5.28 -6.75
CA ILE A 144 4.20 -5.13 -5.43
C ILE A 144 5.00 -4.16 -4.57
N GLY A 145 4.32 -3.11 -4.09
CA GLY A 145 4.85 -2.18 -3.11
C GLY A 145 4.44 -2.55 -1.68
N GLY A 146 5.37 -2.51 -0.73
CA GLY A 146 5.11 -2.68 0.70
C GLY A 146 5.00 -1.34 1.42
N ASN A 147 3.79 -0.89 1.74
CA ASN A 147 3.56 0.28 2.59
C ASN A 147 3.66 -0.11 4.08
N ILE A 148 4.64 0.44 4.78
CA ILE A 148 4.96 0.09 6.17
C ILE A 148 4.74 1.28 7.12
N GLY A 149 4.31 0.98 8.34
CA GLY A 149 3.99 1.97 9.37
C GLY A 149 4.29 1.46 10.77
N LYS A 150 4.29 2.37 11.76
CA LYS A 150 4.41 2.00 13.18
C LYS A 150 3.10 1.47 13.76
N ASN A 151 3.19 0.60 14.74
CA ASN A 151 2.02 0.27 15.57
C ASN A 151 1.55 1.49 16.37
N LYS A 152 0.23 1.62 16.57
CA LYS A 152 -0.36 2.75 17.32
C LYS A 152 0.20 2.91 18.74
N GLN A 153 0.47 1.78 19.40
CA GLN A 153 0.97 1.73 20.78
C GLN A 153 2.48 1.95 20.89
N THR A 154 3.22 1.85 19.79
CA THR A 154 4.67 2.07 19.81
C THR A 154 4.95 3.55 20.07
N PRO A 155 5.73 3.89 21.11
CA PRO A 155 6.15 5.26 21.36
C PRO A 155 7.01 5.75 20.20
N ASN A 156 7.00 7.06 19.95
CA ASN A 156 7.66 7.62 18.78
C ASN A 156 9.17 7.34 18.78
N GLU A 157 9.81 7.39 19.94
CA GLU A 157 11.24 7.14 20.13
C GLU A 157 11.66 5.76 19.64
N ALA A 158 10.73 4.78 19.69
CA ALA A 158 10.94 3.40 19.28
C ALA A 158 10.38 3.07 17.88
N ALA A 159 9.75 4.02 17.18
CA ALA A 159 9.01 3.68 15.99
C ALA A 159 9.88 3.43 14.74
N VAL A 160 11.16 3.83 14.75
CA VAL A 160 12.15 3.35 13.77
C VAL A 160 12.26 1.83 13.80
N ASP A 161 12.21 1.21 14.98
CA ASP A 161 12.33 -0.24 15.14
C ASP A 161 11.14 -0.96 14.50
N ASP A 162 9.95 -0.35 14.49
CA ASP A 162 8.79 -0.90 13.80
C ASP A 162 8.96 -0.91 12.27
N TYR A 163 9.50 0.17 11.71
CA TYR A 163 9.80 0.22 10.29
C TYR A 163 10.85 -0.82 9.90
N ILE A 164 11.91 -0.99 10.70
CA ILE A 164 12.96 -2.02 10.48
C ILE A 164 12.34 -3.43 10.55
N LYS A 165 11.54 -3.74 11.58
CA LYS A 165 10.85 -5.03 11.68
C LYS A 165 10.00 -5.32 10.45
N CYS A 166 9.26 -4.33 9.96
CA CYS A 166 8.47 -4.51 8.75
C CYS A 166 9.33 -4.71 7.50
N PHE A 167 10.42 -3.96 7.38
CA PHE A 167 11.40 -4.11 6.30
C PHE A 167 12.01 -5.51 6.28
N ASP A 168 12.55 -5.99 7.41
CA ASP A 168 13.19 -7.30 7.54
C ASP A 168 12.26 -8.43 7.10
N LYS A 169 10.97 -8.29 7.41
CA LYS A 169 9.95 -9.29 7.06
C LYS A 169 9.50 -9.25 5.60
N LEU A 170 9.60 -8.10 4.93
CA LEU A 170 9.03 -7.90 3.60
C LEU A 170 10.08 -7.79 2.49
N HIS A 171 11.35 -7.50 2.79
CA HIS A 171 12.34 -7.10 1.78
C HIS A 171 12.57 -8.15 0.68
N SER A 172 12.34 -9.44 0.98
CA SER A 172 12.47 -10.53 0.02
C SER A 172 11.19 -10.80 -0.79
N VAL A 173 10.06 -10.20 -0.42
CA VAL A 173 8.72 -10.50 -0.98
C VAL A 173 7.96 -9.31 -1.57
N VAL A 174 8.53 -8.10 -1.54
CA VAL A 174 8.04 -6.92 -2.26
C VAL A 174 9.13 -6.38 -3.19
N ASP A 175 8.73 -5.59 -4.18
CA ASP A 175 9.63 -4.99 -5.18
C ASP A 175 10.08 -3.58 -4.77
N TYR A 176 9.27 -2.87 -4.00
CA TYR A 176 9.62 -1.56 -3.43
C TYR A 176 8.90 -1.33 -2.10
N PHE A 177 9.30 -0.30 -1.35
CA PHE A 177 8.63 0.08 -0.10
C PHE A 177 8.19 1.53 -0.10
N VAL A 178 7.17 1.78 0.71
CA VAL A 178 6.72 3.12 1.08
C VAL A 178 6.76 3.20 2.60
N VAL A 179 7.52 4.17 3.12
CA VAL A 179 7.59 4.43 4.56
C VAL A 179 6.51 5.45 4.91
N ASN A 180 5.47 5.03 5.61
CA ASN A 180 4.36 5.92 5.91
C ASN A 180 4.59 6.69 7.22
N VAL A 181 5.03 7.94 7.09
CA VAL A 181 5.27 8.88 8.20
C VAL A 181 4.18 9.94 8.36
N SER A 182 3.20 9.98 7.44
CA SER A 182 2.32 11.14 7.26
C SER A 182 0.89 10.96 7.76
N SER A 183 0.52 9.75 8.22
CA SER A 183 -0.85 9.44 8.65
C SER A 183 -1.31 10.38 9.76
N PRO A 184 -2.32 11.25 9.50
CA PRO A 184 -2.91 12.12 10.53
C PRO A 184 -3.74 11.32 11.55
N ASN A 185 -3.95 10.03 11.29
CA ASN A 185 -4.87 9.16 12.02
C ASN A 185 -4.19 8.33 13.11
N THR A 186 -2.87 8.46 13.23
CA THR A 186 -2.06 7.84 14.28
C THR A 186 -1.52 8.99 15.16
N PRO A 187 -2.08 9.22 16.36
CA PRO A 187 -1.67 10.32 17.23
C PRO A 187 -0.16 10.36 17.40
N GLY A 188 0.42 11.56 17.26
CA GLY A 188 1.85 11.79 17.40
C GLY A 188 2.73 11.27 16.26
N LEU A 189 2.22 10.62 15.20
CA LEU A 189 3.10 10.13 14.12
C LEU A 189 3.82 11.28 13.37
N ARG A 190 3.15 12.43 13.24
CA ARG A 190 3.77 13.66 12.74
C ARG A 190 4.69 14.33 13.77
N GLU A 191 4.45 14.06 15.05
CA GLU A 191 5.11 14.66 16.22
C GLU A 191 6.16 13.72 16.83
N PHE A 192 6.81 12.92 15.98
CA PHE A 192 7.93 12.09 16.41
C PHE A 192 8.93 12.95 17.20
N GLY A 193 9.24 12.52 18.43
CA GLY A 193 9.70 13.37 19.53
C GLY A 193 10.72 14.46 19.17
N LEU A 194 10.42 15.69 19.60
CA LEU A 194 11.25 16.90 19.54
C LEU A 194 11.74 17.37 18.16
N VAL A 195 11.41 16.68 17.09
CA VAL A 195 11.73 17.10 15.73
C VAL A 195 10.59 16.70 14.82
N ASP A 196 9.76 17.69 14.47
CA ASP A 196 8.78 17.58 13.40
C ASP A 196 9.44 16.92 12.17
N ILE A 197 9.03 15.69 11.81
CA ILE A 197 9.66 14.95 10.70
C ILE A 197 9.44 15.67 9.37
N SER A 198 8.41 16.52 9.26
CA SER A 198 8.27 17.42 8.12
C SER A 198 9.37 18.50 8.06
N LYS A 199 10.07 18.74 9.18
CA LYS A 199 11.17 19.69 9.34
C LYS A 199 12.56 19.06 9.49
N SER A 200 12.70 17.77 9.82
CA SER A 200 14.01 17.07 9.80
C SER A 200 13.91 15.59 9.43
N PRO A 201 13.62 15.30 8.14
CA PRO A 201 13.56 13.94 7.62
C PRO A 201 14.91 13.20 7.72
N GLU A 202 16.01 13.94 7.84
CA GLU A 202 17.40 13.48 7.99
C GLU A 202 17.62 12.44 9.09
N LEU A 203 16.90 12.53 10.22
CA LEU A 203 17.15 11.67 11.39
C LEU A 203 16.51 10.28 11.23
N LEU A 204 15.29 10.23 10.70
CA LEU A 204 14.60 9.00 10.34
C LEU A 204 15.33 8.33 9.17
N LEU A 205 15.71 9.11 8.16
CA LEU A 205 16.51 8.65 7.03
C LEU A 205 17.89 8.20 7.49
N GLY A 206 18.56 8.89 8.41
CA GLY A 206 19.88 8.50 8.92
C GLY A 206 19.90 7.13 9.60
N ARG A 207 18.78 6.70 10.19
CA ARG A 207 18.63 5.36 10.79
C ARG A 207 18.07 4.32 9.81
N LEU A 208 17.16 4.71 8.91
CA LEU A 208 16.54 3.80 7.95
C LEU A 208 17.39 3.56 6.70
N VAL A 209 18.03 4.61 6.17
CA VAL A 209 18.84 4.55 4.94
C VAL A 209 19.97 3.54 5.04
N PRO A 210 20.75 3.43 6.13
CA PRO A 210 21.79 2.40 6.22
C PRO A 210 21.22 0.98 6.14
N VAL A 211 20.06 0.74 6.74
CA VAL A 211 19.37 -0.57 6.69
C VAL A 211 18.82 -0.82 5.29
N ILE A 212 18.15 0.16 4.69
CA ILE A 212 17.55 0.07 3.36
C ILE A 212 18.63 -0.09 2.28
N ALA A 213 19.71 0.68 2.34
CA ALA A 213 20.82 0.67 1.38
C ALA A 213 21.65 -0.62 1.43
N SER A 214 21.53 -1.42 2.50
CA SER A 214 22.14 -2.75 2.59
C SER A 214 21.42 -3.81 1.73
N VAL A 215 20.22 -3.49 1.22
CA VAL A 215 19.44 -4.39 0.36
C VAL A 215 19.39 -3.83 -1.07
N PRO A 216 19.99 -4.51 -2.07
CA PRO A 216 20.27 -3.96 -3.41
C PRO A 216 19.08 -3.54 -4.30
N ALA A 217 17.83 -3.54 -3.84
CA ALA A 217 16.66 -3.40 -4.71
C ALA A 217 15.62 -2.38 -4.24
N LEU A 218 15.89 -1.61 -3.18
CA LEU A 218 14.81 -0.95 -2.46
C LEU A 218 14.91 0.58 -2.39
N TYR A 219 13.97 1.24 -3.06
CA TYR A 219 13.85 2.70 -3.02
C TYR A 219 12.61 3.10 -2.23
N ALA A 220 12.84 3.75 -1.09
CA ALA A 220 11.81 4.24 -0.19
C ALA A 220 11.26 5.58 -0.70
N LEU A 221 9.97 5.62 -1.06
CA LEU A 221 9.29 6.87 -1.33
C LEU A 221 8.60 7.36 -0.05
N LEU A 222 9.12 8.48 0.48
CA LEU A 222 8.43 9.29 1.47
C LEU A 222 7.66 10.37 0.70
N PRO A 223 6.33 10.49 0.83
CA PRO A 223 5.54 11.48 0.09
C PRO A 223 5.82 12.95 0.46
N PHE A 224 6.81 13.24 1.32
CA PHE A 224 7.08 14.58 1.86
C PHE A 224 8.54 15.05 1.80
N VAL A 225 9.48 14.25 1.27
CA VAL A 225 10.93 14.58 1.36
C VAL A 225 11.56 14.90 0.01
N SER A 226 10.78 15.45 -0.94
CA SER A 226 11.32 15.76 -2.26
C SER A 226 12.38 16.87 -2.25
N GLU A 227 12.41 17.73 -1.23
CA GLU A 227 13.30 18.89 -1.19
C GLU A 227 14.63 18.65 -0.46
N TYR A 228 14.77 17.58 0.33
CA TYR A 228 15.90 17.41 1.26
C TYR A 228 16.89 16.30 0.88
N ILE A 229 16.64 15.49 -0.16
CA ILE A 229 17.53 14.38 -0.53
C ILE A 229 18.20 14.65 -1.89
N LYS A 230 19.47 15.02 -1.86
CA LYS A 230 20.45 14.87 -2.97
C LYS A 230 21.84 14.57 -2.40
N PRO A 231 22.66 13.64 -2.96
CA PRO A 231 22.35 12.49 -3.78
C PRO A 231 22.81 11.19 -3.08
N LEU A 232 21.96 10.60 -2.25
CA LEU A 232 21.76 9.15 -2.35
C LEU A 232 20.84 8.96 -3.56
N LYS A 233 20.92 7.85 -4.29
CA LYS A 233 20.01 7.53 -5.41
C LYS A 233 18.57 7.30 -4.89
N VAL A 234 17.97 8.25 -4.22
CA VAL A 234 16.57 8.27 -3.78
C VAL A 234 15.91 9.25 -4.72
N ALA A 235 15.44 8.77 -5.87
CA ALA A 235 14.70 9.64 -6.78
C ALA A 235 13.32 9.94 -6.19
N THR A 236 12.92 11.19 -6.34
CA THR A 236 11.67 11.74 -5.86
C THR A 236 10.69 11.68 -7.03
N ALA A 237 9.49 11.14 -6.80
CA ALA A 237 8.44 11.14 -7.81
C ALA A 237 7.76 12.52 -7.82
N VAL A 238 8.33 13.46 -8.56
CA VAL A 238 7.66 14.70 -8.97
C VAL A 238 7.99 14.91 -10.45
N GLU A 239 7.06 14.48 -11.31
CA GLU A 239 6.63 15.11 -12.57
C GLU A 239 5.45 14.34 -13.17
#